data_AF-A0A822BI87-F1
#
_entry.id   AF-A0A822BI87-F1
#
_cell.length_a   1.000
_cell.length_b   1.000
_cell.length_c   1.000
_cell.angle_alpha   90.00
_cell.angle_beta   90.00
_cell.angle_gamma   90.00
#
_symmetry.space_group_name_H-M   'P 1'
#
loop_
_entity.id
_entity.type
_entity.pdbx_description
1 polymer ?
#
loop_
_entity_poly.entity_id
_entity_poly.type
_entity_poly.pdbx_seq_one_letter_code
_entity_poly.pdbx_strand_id
1 'polypeptide(L)' 'SIIQVSNVSFVRRDLCHIKYGLHHRQIRFCQRNEHIMRFIRSGTNLALEQCQIQFKNRHWNCTLFKDNDLIGNILDSG' A
#
# COMPACT_ATOMS: atom_id res chain seq x y z
N SER A 1 20.86 20.42 -29.75
CA SER A 1 21.17 20.21 -28.33
C SER A 1 20.00 19.50 -27.68
N ILE A 2 20.14 18.20 -27.39
CA ILE A 2 19.09 17.38 -26.79
C ILE A 2 19.21 17.52 -25.28
N ILE A 3 18.15 17.99 -24.63
CA ILE A 3 18.07 18.11 -23.16
C ILE A 3 18.13 16.70 -22.58
N GLN A 4 19.20 16.41 -21.83
CA GLN A 4 19.29 15.19 -21.04
C GLN A 4 18.20 15.24 -19.97
N VAL A 5 17.20 14.36 -20.10
CA VAL A 5 16.23 14.10 -19.03
C VAL A 5 16.98 13.30 -17.96
N SER A 6 17.72 14.03 -17.13
CA SER A 6 18.30 13.47 -15.92
C SER A 6 17.16 13.05 -14.99
N ASN A 7 17.22 11.78 -14.58
CA ASN A 7 16.58 11.21 -13.40
C ASN A 7 15.25 10.45 -13.61
N VAL A 8 15.26 9.45 -14.51
CA VAL A 8 14.38 8.27 -14.36
C VAL A 8 15.10 7.24 -13.47
N SER A 9 15.45 7.63 -12.24
CA SER A 9 16.20 6.76 -11.33
C SER A 9 15.79 6.89 -9.87
N PHE A 10 14.48 6.94 -9.55
CA PHE A 10 14.05 6.94 -8.14
C PHE A 10 12.77 6.16 -7.74
N VAL A 11 12.06 5.45 -8.63
CA VAL A 11 10.88 4.67 -8.17
C VAL A 11 10.88 3.24 -8.70
N ARG A 12 11.93 2.49 -8.37
CA ARG A 12 11.77 1.07 -8.07
C ARG A 12 12.29 0.84 -6.66
N ARG A 13 11.56 1.34 -5.66
CA ARG A 13 11.55 0.61 -4.38
C ARG A 13 10.75 -0.63 -4.70
N ASP A 14 11.40 -1.77 -4.60
CA ASP A 14 10.81 -3.07 -4.89
C ASP A 14 9.43 -3.21 -4.24
N LEU A 15 8.37 -3.03 -5.04
CA LEU A 15 6.96 -3.04 -4.61
C LEU A 15 6.59 -4.31 -3.84
N CYS A 16 7.33 -5.37 -4.11
CA CYS A 16 7.11 -6.71 -3.62
C CYS A 16 8.23 -7.24 -2.71
N HIS A 17 9.26 -6.43 -2.38
CA HIS A 17 10.27 -6.88 -1.43
C HIS A 17 9.67 -6.94 -0.04
N ILE A 18 10.07 -7.99 0.68
CA ILE A 18 9.52 -8.44 1.96
C ILE A 18 9.35 -7.24 2.90
N LYS A 19 8.11 -6.77 2.97
CA LYS A 19 7.66 -5.77 3.92
C LYS A 19 6.89 -6.52 4.99
N TYR A 20 7.15 -6.20 6.25
CA TYR A 20 6.52 -6.83 7.41
C TYR A 20 5.00 -7.00 7.16
N GLY A 21 4.53 -8.26 7.14
CA GLY A 21 3.10 -8.59 7.04
C GLY A 21 2.60 -9.23 5.76
N LEU A 22 3.41 -9.41 4.70
CA LEU A 22 3.00 -10.19 3.53
C LEU A 22 3.43 -11.67 3.64
N HIS A 23 2.48 -12.58 3.46
CA HIS A 23 2.75 -14.01 3.39
C HIS A 23 3.46 -14.38 2.07
N HIS A 24 4.23 -15.48 2.07
CA HIS A 24 4.99 -15.96 0.90
C HIS A 24 4.15 -16.08 -0.39
N ARG A 25 2.86 -16.43 -0.26
CA ARG A 25 1.93 -16.50 -1.39
C ARG A 25 1.61 -15.11 -1.96
N GLN A 26 1.43 -14.09 -1.10
CA GLN A 26 1.16 -12.72 -1.50
C GLN A 26 2.39 -12.08 -2.16
N ILE A 27 3.59 -12.39 -1.67
CA ILE A 27 4.85 -11.96 -2.30
C ILE A 27 4.95 -12.50 -3.73
N ARG A 28 4.73 -13.80 -3.92
CA ARG A 28 4.71 -14.41 -5.26
C ARG A 28 3.63 -13.82 -6.16
N PHE A 29 2.45 -13.52 -5.62
CA PHE A 29 1.40 -12.84 -6.37
C PHE A 29 1.81 -11.45 -6.81
N CYS A 30 2.40 -10.66 -5.91
CA CYS A 30 2.90 -9.32 -6.19
C CYS A 30 3.94 -9.33 -7.31
N GLN A 31 4.96 -10.19 -7.20
CA GLN A 31 6.03 -10.32 -8.20
C GLN A 31 5.52 -10.71 -9.59
N ARG A 32 4.49 -11.56 -9.66
CA ARG A 32 3.86 -11.95 -10.95
C ARG A 32 2.97 -10.86 -11.55
N ASN A 33 2.49 -9.93 -10.73
CA ASN A 33 1.42 -9.00 -11.08
C ASN A 33 1.79 -7.54 -10.78
N GLU A 34 3.07 -7.18 -10.92
CA GLU A 34 3.58 -5.84 -10.57
C GLU A 34 2.80 -4.71 -11.27
N HIS A 35 2.44 -4.92 -12.53
CA HIS A 35 1.70 -3.95 -13.34
C HIS A 35 0.32 -3.56 -12.76
N ILE A 36 -0.30 -4.43 -11.95
CA ILE A 36 -1.58 -4.12 -11.29
C ILE A 36 -1.43 -3.65 -9.83
N MET A 37 -0.24 -3.78 -9.20
CA MET A 37 -0.04 -3.41 -7.80
C MET A 37 -0.36 -1.93 -7.52
N ARG A 38 -0.18 -1.05 -8.51
CA ARG A 38 -0.59 0.36 -8.41
C ARG A 38 -2.10 0.54 -8.21
N PHE A 39 -2.92 -0.30 -8.85
CA PHE A 39 -4.38 -0.24 -8.74
C PHE A 39 -4.84 -0.81 -7.40
N ILE A 40 -4.20 -1.89 -6.94
CA ILE A 40 -4.44 -2.44 -5.61
C ILE A 40 -4.17 -1.36 -4.56
N ARG A 41 -2.99 -0.71 -4.59
CA ARG A 41 -2.65 0.39 -3.68
C ARG A 41 -3.67 1.52 -3.72
N SER A 42 -4.09 1.93 -4.92
CA SER A 42 -5.10 2.98 -5.08
C SER A 42 -6.43 2.59 -4.43
N GLY A 43 -6.89 1.36 -4.64
CA GLY A 43 -8.12 0.86 -4.04
C GLY A 43 -8.04 0.78 -2.52
N THR A 44 -6.88 0.36 -1.97
CA THR A 44 -6.69 0.31 -0.51
C THR A 44 -6.71 1.71 0.11
N ASN A 45 -6.09 2.70 -0.54
CA ASN A 45 -6.14 4.09 -0.07
C ASN A 45 -7.56 4.66 -0.07
N LEU A 46 -8.31 4.39 -1.14
CA LEU A 46 -9.71 4.81 -1.24
C LEU A 46 -10.55 4.16 -0.13
N ALA A 47 -10.37 2.86 0.11
CA ALA A 47 -11.07 2.15 1.17
C ALA A 47 -10.78 2.75 2.55
N LEU A 48 -9.52 3.12 2.84
CA LEU A 48 -9.14 3.77 4.08
C LEU A 48 -9.80 5.14 4.24
N GLU A 49 -9.77 5.96 3.19
CA GLU A 49 -10.42 7.28 3.20
C GLU A 49 -11.91 7.15 3.51
N GLN A 50 -12.61 6.25 2.83
CA GLN A 50 -14.03 6.01 3.07
C GLN A 50 -14.28 5.46 4.47
N CYS A 51 -13.40 4.60 4.98
CA CYS A 51 -13.49 4.10 6.34
C CYS A 51 -13.36 5.23 7.36
N GLN A 52 -12.37 6.11 7.21
CA GLN A 52 -12.22 7.28 8.07
C GLN A 52 -13.44 8.20 8.01
N ILE A 53 -14.02 8.41 6.82
CA ILE A 53 -15.25 9.21 6.65
C ILE A 53 -16.42 8.59 7.41
N GLN A 54 -16.63 7.28 7.30
CA GLN A 54 -17.75 6.61 7.97
C GLN A 54 -17.57 6.49 9.48
N PHE A 55 -16.34 6.37 9.95
CA PHE A 55 -16.03 6.18 11.36
C PHE A 55 -15.57 7.46 12.07
N LYS A 56 -15.60 8.63 11.41
CA LYS A 56 -15.10 9.92 11.95
C LYS A 56 -15.66 10.33 13.31
N ASN A 57 -16.87 9.89 13.66
CA ASN A 57 -17.55 10.19 14.92
C ASN A 57 -17.72 8.95 15.82
N ARG A 58 -16.93 7.89 15.60
CA ARG A 58 -16.93 6.67 16.41
C ARG A 58 -15.72 6.66 17.34
N HIS A 59 -15.79 5.86 18.43
CA HIS A 59 -14.66 5.70 19.35
C HIS A 59 -13.40 5.20 18.65
N TRP A 60 -13.57 4.35 17.63
CA TRP A 60 -12.54 3.99 16.69
C TRP A 60 -12.80 4.69 15.36
N ASN A 61 -11.84 5.49 14.89
CA ASN A 61 -11.98 6.39 13.74
C ASN A 61 -11.28 5.88 12.46
N CYS A 62 -10.94 4.59 12.41
CA CYS A 62 -10.26 3.98 11.28
C CYS A 62 -8.91 4.62 10.91
N THR A 63 -8.20 5.17 11.89
CA THR A 63 -6.82 5.61 11.70
C THR A 63 -5.86 4.43 11.76
N LEU A 64 -4.77 4.50 10.99
CA LEU A 64 -3.71 3.51 11.01
C LEU A 64 -2.53 4.04 11.81
N PHE A 65 -1.86 3.15 12.55
CA PHE A 65 -0.71 3.52 13.35
C PHE A 65 0.55 3.77 12.49
N LYS A 66 0.66 3.13 11.31
CA LYS A 66 1.70 3.39 10.32
C LYS A 66 1.14 3.31 8.89
N ASP A 67 1.67 4.14 7.99
CA ASP A 67 1.34 4.14 6.54
C ASP A 67 1.55 2.78 5.84
N ASN A 68 2.31 1.90 6.47
CA ASN A 68 2.66 0.57 5.97
C ASN A 68 1.68 -0.52 6.40
N ASP A 69 0.73 -0.23 7.27
CA ASP A 69 -0.17 -1.22 7.87
C ASP A 69 -1.44 -1.47 7.02
N LEU A 70 -1.62 -0.75 5.89
CA LEU A 70 -2.76 -0.97 4.98
C LEU A 70 -2.75 -2.33 4.26
N ILE A 71 -1.56 -2.86 3.96
CA ILE A 71 -1.40 -4.09 3.16
C ILE A 71 -0.46 -5.01 3.92
N GLY A 72 -1.03 -5.99 4.60
CA GLY A 72 -0.28 -6.93 5.43
C GLY A 72 -1.11 -7.44 6.60
N ASN A 73 -0.45 -7.68 7.73
CA ASN A 73 -1.03 -8.25 8.94
C ASN A 73 -2.38 -7.61 9.31
N ILE A 74 -3.30 -8.43 9.81
CA ILE A 74 -4.59 -7.98 10.33
C ILE A 74 -4.32 -7.09 11.55
N LEU A 75 -4.81 -5.85 11.51
CA LEU A 75 -4.94 -5.01 12.70
C LEU A 75 -6.14 -5.54 13.49
N ASP A 76 -5.88 -6.50 14.38
CA ASP A 76 -6.87 -6.98 15.34
C ASP A 76 -6.63 -6.31 16.69
N SER A 77 -7.64 -5.62 17.19
CA SER A 77 -7.65 -5.02 18.52
C SER A 77 -8.94 -5.33 19.29
N GLY A 78 -9.58 -6.47 19.00
CA GLY A 78 -10.70 -7.02 19.78
C GLY A 78 -12.09 -6.67 19.27
#